data_AF-A0A850BCG4-F1
#
_entry.id   AF-A0A850BCG4-F1
#
_cell.length_a   1.000
_cell.length_b   1.000
_cell.length_c   1.000
_cell.angle_alpha   90.00
_cell.angle_beta   90.00
_cell.angle_gamma   90.00
#
_symmetry.space_group_name_H-M   'P 1'
#
loop_
_entity.id
_entity.type
_entity.pdbx_description
1 polymer ?
#
loop_
_entity_poly.entity_id
_entity_poly.type
_entity_poly.pdbx_seq_one_letter_code
_entity_poly.pdbx_strand_id
1 'polypeptide(L)'
;MRAKAFFVGLLPLSLAVAGCGGIGGELTDLMCECEHCDDWREDKIIASLDASQEVASIYGCDVEWESVVQCEIDEGSCDDDEARWSVSEPGKCSGTMNLGTTCASDAECSIVPGATCNLMTMTCQQKTCSGDGSPCTDDNDCDAGEYLCADELQELVECEEDAADNDKYIGFGVD
;
A
#
# COMPACT_ATOMS: atom_id res chain seq x y z
N MET A 1 5.95 -66.11 17.34
CA MET A 1 5.77 -64.68 17.68
C MET A 1 5.83 -63.89 16.37
N ARG A 2 4.72 -63.29 15.92
CA ARG A 2 4.65 -62.54 14.65
C ARG A 2 4.75 -61.05 14.98
N ALA A 3 5.85 -60.42 14.61
CA ALA A 3 6.07 -58.99 14.76
C ALA A 3 5.19 -58.24 13.75
N LYS A 4 4.33 -57.35 14.25
CA LYS A 4 3.57 -56.39 13.44
C LYS A 4 4.48 -55.17 13.21
N ALA A 5 4.92 -54.98 11.97
CA ALA A 5 5.58 -53.76 11.54
C ALA A 5 4.51 -52.67 11.35
N PHE A 6 4.55 -51.65 12.21
CA PHE A 6 3.82 -50.40 12.00
C PHE A 6 4.59 -49.58 10.96
N PHE A 7 4.10 -49.55 9.73
CA PHE A 7 4.57 -48.64 8.69
C PHE A 7 3.87 -47.29 8.94
N VAL A 8 4.53 -46.38 9.64
CA VAL A 8 4.16 -44.96 9.70
C VAL A 8 4.53 -44.38 8.34
N GLY A 9 3.53 -44.21 7.48
CA GLY A 9 3.69 -43.57 6.19
C GLY A 9 4.02 -42.09 6.38
N LEU A 10 5.27 -41.72 6.11
CA LEU A 10 5.62 -40.34 5.76
C LEU A 10 4.81 -39.99 4.51
N LEU A 11 3.80 -39.13 4.65
CA LEU A 11 3.27 -38.40 3.50
C LEU A 11 4.37 -37.45 3.03
N PRO A 12 4.87 -37.56 1.79
CA PRO A 12 5.63 -36.48 1.19
C PRO A 12 4.65 -35.32 1.02
N LEU A 13 4.89 -34.23 1.74
CA LEU A 13 4.32 -32.92 1.43
C LEU A 13 4.89 -32.53 0.06
N SER A 14 4.25 -33.01 -1.00
CA SER A 14 4.53 -32.57 -2.37
C SER A 14 4.09 -31.11 -2.44
N LEU A 15 5.04 -30.22 -2.15
CA LEU A 15 5.04 -28.82 -2.55
C LEU A 15 4.77 -28.81 -4.05
N ALA A 16 3.50 -28.63 -4.41
CA ALA A 16 3.13 -28.27 -5.75
C ALA A 16 3.71 -26.88 -5.97
N VAL A 17 4.89 -26.83 -6.58
CA VAL A 17 5.43 -25.61 -7.20
C VAL A 17 4.55 -25.35 -8.43
N ALA A 18 3.29 -24.96 -8.19
CA ALA A 18 2.47 -24.33 -9.21
C ALA A 18 3.18 -23.02 -9.56
N GLY A 19 3.44 -22.82 -10.85
CA GLY A 19 4.40 -21.84 -11.33
C GLY A 19 4.20 -20.45 -10.71
N CYS A 20 5.31 -19.88 -10.24
CA CYS A 20 5.49 -18.51 -9.78
C CYS A 20 5.20 -17.50 -10.91
N GLY A 21 3.95 -17.46 -11.37
CA GLY A 21 3.46 -16.54 -12.39
C GLY A 21 2.04 -16.09 -12.04
N GLY A 22 1.79 -15.90 -10.73
CA GLY A 22 0.61 -15.21 -10.25
C GLY A 22 0.78 -13.70 -10.39
N ILE A 23 -0.30 -12.95 -10.19
CA ILE A 23 -0.33 -11.49 -10.29
C ILE A 23 0.69 -10.79 -9.35
N GLY A 24 1.06 -11.42 -8.22
CA GLY A 24 2.13 -10.92 -7.34
C GLY A 24 3.52 -10.90 -8.00
N GLY A 25 3.79 -11.78 -8.96
CA GLY A 25 5.03 -11.76 -9.74
C GLY A 25 5.11 -10.53 -10.64
N GLU A 26 4.00 -10.16 -11.28
CA GLU A 26 3.92 -8.97 -12.13
C GLU A 26 4.11 -7.67 -11.32
N LEU A 27 3.48 -7.57 -10.15
CA LEU A 27 3.73 -6.45 -9.23
C LEU A 27 5.20 -6.39 -8.80
N THR A 28 5.82 -7.54 -8.49
CA THR A 28 7.24 -7.59 -8.13
C THR A 28 8.12 -7.07 -9.25
N ASP A 29 7.90 -7.51 -10.49
CA ASP A 29 8.68 -7.09 -11.64
C ASP A 29 8.61 -5.56 -11.82
N LEU A 30 7.40 -4.98 -11.69
CA LEU A 30 7.20 -3.52 -11.76
C LEU A 30 7.92 -2.76 -10.65
N MET A 31 7.77 -3.20 -9.39
CA MET A 31 8.48 -2.60 -8.26
C MET A 31 9.99 -2.66 -8.45
N CYS A 32 10.51 -3.79 -8.93
CA CYS A 32 11.95 -4.00 -9.05
C CYS A 32 12.58 -3.36 -10.29
N GLU A 33 11.85 -3.22 -11.38
CA GLU A 33 12.26 -2.39 -12.50
C GLU A 33 12.45 -0.93 -12.05
N CYS A 34 11.49 -0.41 -11.28
CA CYS A 34 11.52 0.94 -10.73
C CYS A 34 12.63 1.16 -9.69
N GLU A 35 12.71 0.30 -8.68
CA GLU A 35 13.60 0.47 -7.53
C GLU A 35 15.01 -0.09 -7.74
N HIS A 36 15.27 -0.63 -8.93
CA HIS A 36 16.53 -1.31 -9.29
C HIS A 36 16.92 -2.37 -8.25
N CYS A 37 15.99 -3.28 -7.94
CA CYS A 37 16.24 -4.35 -6.98
C CYS A 37 17.47 -5.18 -7.34
N ASP A 38 18.14 -5.70 -6.31
CA ASP A 38 18.98 -6.89 -6.45
C ASP A 38 18.15 -8.15 -6.25
N ASP A 39 18.68 -9.31 -6.68
CA ASP A 39 18.02 -10.61 -6.58
C ASP A 39 17.48 -10.90 -5.16
N TRP A 40 18.19 -10.44 -4.12
CA TRP A 40 17.80 -10.66 -2.74
C TRP A 40 16.56 -9.84 -2.34
N ARG A 41 16.43 -8.61 -2.85
CA ARG A 41 15.25 -7.76 -2.61
C ARG A 41 14.05 -8.30 -3.37
N GLU A 42 14.24 -8.74 -4.61
CA GLU A 42 13.21 -9.39 -5.42
C GLU A 42 12.66 -10.63 -4.69
N ASP A 43 13.53 -11.54 -4.26
CA ASP A 43 13.15 -12.74 -3.48
C ASP A 43 12.30 -12.41 -2.25
N LYS A 44 12.59 -11.29 -1.57
CA LYS A 44 11.85 -10.85 -0.39
C LYS A 44 10.48 -10.31 -0.71
N ILE A 45 10.34 -9.56 -1.81
CA ILE A 45 9.04 -9.03 -2.25
C ILE A 45 8.14 -10.20 -2.63
N ILE A 46 8.66 -11.15 -3.42
CA ILE A 46 7.93 -12.38 -3.80
C ILE A 46 7.48 -13.13 -2.54
N ALA A 47 8.40 -13.39 -1.61
CA ALA A 47 8.05 -14.11 -0.37
C ALA A 47 6.99 -13.39 0.47
N SER A 48 6.95 -12.05 0.44
CA SER A 48 5.94 -11.25 1.15
C SER A 48 4.56 -11.32 0.46
N LEU A 49 4.53 -11.25 -0.86
CA LEU A 49 3.29 -11.36 -1.64
C LEU A 49 2.71 -12.77 -1.55
N ASP A 50 3.55 -13.80 -1.67
CA ASP A 50 3.16 -15.20 -1.48
C ASP A 50 2.57 -15.44 -0.08
N ALA A 51 3.19 -14.88 0.97
CA ALA A 51 2.68 -14.99 2.33
C ALA A 51 1.32 -14.28 2.50
N SER A 52 1.14 -13.13 1.85
CA SER A 52 -0.13 -12.39 1.89
C SER A 52 -1.24 -13.15 1.16
N GLN A 53 -0.93 -13.74 0.00
CA GLN A 53 -1.85 -14.61 -0.72
C GLN A 53 -2.21 -15.85 0.10
N GLU A 54 -1.24 -16.47 0.79
CA GLU A 54 -1.49 -17.63 1.64
C GLU A 54 -2.47 -17.27 2.78
N VAL A 55 -2.30 -16.11 3.41
CA VAL A 55 -3.23 -15.62 4.44
C VAL A 55 -4.62 -15.42 3.86
N ALA A 56 -4.75 -14.72 2.73
CA ALA A 56 -6.05 -14.52 2.08
C ALA A 56 -6.71 -15.86 1.72
N SER A 57 -5.93 -16.82 1.21
CA SER A 57 -6.41 -18.16 0.86
C SER A 57 -6.90 -18.97 2.06
N ILE A 58 -6.26 -18.82 3.23
CA ILE A 58 -6.72 -19.44 4.49
C ILE A 58 -8.12 -18.96 4.86
N TYR A 59 -8.42 -17.68 4.62
CA TYR A 59 -9.74 -17.08 4.86
C TYR A 59 -10.71 -17.22 3.68
N GLY A 60 -10.24 -17.71 2.53
CA GLY A 60 -11.03 -17.82 1.29
C GLY A 60 -11.26 -16.48 0.58
N CYS A 61 -10.38 -15.50 0.82
CA CYS A 61 -10.40 -14.14 0.30
C CYS A 61 -9.45 -13.95 -0.90
N ASP A 62 -9.20 -15.01 -1.68
CA ASP A 62 -8.23 -14.97 -2.79
C ASP A 62 -8.59 -13.91 -3.84
N VAL A 63 -9.89 -13.67 -4.07
CA VAL A 63 -10.38 -12.72 -5.08
C VAL A 63 -10.12 -11.27 -4.65
N GLU A 64 -10.39 -10.95 -3.39
CA GLU A 64 -10.17 -9.62 -2.83
C GLU A 64 -8.67 -9.30 -2.79
N TRP A 65 -7.83 -10.29 -2.47
CA TRP A 65 -6.38 -10.15 -2.54
C TRP A 65 -5.89 -9.88 -3.97
N GLU A 66 -6.37 -10.65 -4.96
CA GLU A 66 -6.05 -10.41 -6.37
C GLU A 66 -6.50 -9.00 -6.82
N SER A 67 -7.62 -8.50 -6.30
CA SER A 67 -8.12 -7.15 -6.58
C SER A 67 -7.17 -6.06 -6.07
N VAL A 68 -6.66 -6.20 -4.84
CA VAL A 68 -5.66 -5.29 -4.27
C VAL A 68 -4.41 -5.27 -5.16
N VAL A 69 -3.85 -6.44 -5.47
CA VAL A 69 -2.62 -6.51 -6.28
C VAL A 69 -2.84 -5.94 -7.69
N GLN A 70 -3.98 -6.20 -8.31
CA GLN A 70 -4.31 -5.63 -9.62
C GLN A 70 -4.42 -4.10 -9.55
N CYS A 71 -5.05 -3.55 -8.51
CA CYS A 71 -5.08 -2.10 -8.32
C CYS A 71 -3.67 -1.53 -8.14
N GLU A 72 -2.79 -2.18 -7.35
CA GLU A 72 -1.42 -1.70 -7.18
C GLU A 72 -0.62 -1.70 -8.49
N ILE A 73 -0.88 -2.67 -9.38
CA ILE A 73 -0.31 -2.72 -10.73
C ILE A 73 -0.84 -1.56 -11.59
N ASP A 74 -2.15 -1.29 -11.53
CA ASP A 74 -2.82 -0.32 -12.40
C ASP A 74 -2.56 1.13 -11.98
N GLU A 75 -2.54 1.40 -10.67
CA GLU A 75 -2.40 2.74 -10.07
C GLU A 75 -0.97 3.05 -9.62
N GLY A 76 -0.12 2.04 -9.55
CA GLY A 76 1.28 2.17 -9.18
C GLY A 76 2.06 3.10 -10.12
N SER A 77 2.96 3.89 -9.54
CA SER A 77 3.82 4.81 -10.28
C SER A 77 5.27 4.70 -9.83
N CYS A 78 6.18 4.89 -10.79
CA CYS A 78 7.60 4.97 -10.54
C CYS A 78 8.05 6.43 -10.55
N ASP A 79 8.69 6.85 -9.47
CA ASP A 79 9.51 8.07 -9.46
C ASP A 79 10.91 7.72 -9.97
N ASP A 80 11.18 8.03 -11.24
CA ASP A 80 12.46 7.75 -11.90
C ASP A 80 13.63 8.53 -11.26
N ASP A 81 13.37 9.69 -10.64
CA ASP A 81 14.41 10.52 -10.02
C ASP A 81 14.84 9.95 -8.66
N GLU A 82 13.89 9.37 -7.91
CA GLU A 82 14.13 8.73 -6.62
C GLU A 82 14.33 7.21 -6.68
N ALA A 83 14.08 6.58 -7.84
CA ALA A 83 13.99 5.13 -8.02
C ALA A 83 13.05 4.50 -6.97
N ARG A 84 11.83 5.05 -6.87
CA ARG A 84 10.85 4.70 -5.84
C ARG A 84 9.51 4.31 -6.43
N TRP A 85 9.04 3.12 -6.08
CA TRP A 85 7.68 2.68 -6.39
C TRP A 85 6.69 3.25 -5.37
N SER A 86 5.50 3.67 -5.83
CA SER A 86 4.43 4.11 -4.93
C SER A 86 3.06 3.88 -5.54
N VAL A 87 2.12 3.47 -4.68
CA VAL A 87 0.68 3.36 -4.97
C VAL A 87 -0.11 4.44 -4.22
N SER A 88 0.56 5.52 -3.84
CA SER A 88 -0.03 6.69 -3.23
C SER A 88 -0.05 7.82 -4.25
N GLU A 89 -1.13 8.61 -4.29
CA GLU A 89 -1.09 9.84 -5.09
C GLU A 89 0.06 10.72 -4.62
N PRO A 90 0.88 11.33 -5.50
CA PRO A 90 1.81 12.35 -5.05
C PRO A 90 1.02 13.50 -4.44
N GLY A 91 1.35 13.87 -3.20
CA GLY A 91 0.69 14.96 -2.51
C GLY A 91 0.78 16.24 -3.33
N LYS A 92 -0.36 16.87 -3.62
CA LYS A 92 -0.41 18.11 -4.43
C LYS A 92 -0.33 19.32 -3.51
N CYS A 93 0.62 20.23 -3.79
CA CYS A 93 0.71 21.54 -3.15
C CYS A 93 -0.27 22.54 -3.77
N SER A 94 -1.55 22.24 -3.59
CA SER A 94 -2.67 22.94 -4.22
C SER A 94 -3.73 23.43 -3.24
N GLY A 95 -3.76 22.86 -2.03
CA GLY A 95 -4.61 23.34 -0.94
C GLY A 95 -4.25 24.76 -0.53
N THR A 96 -5.18 25.46 0.09
CA THR A 96 -4.93 26.82 0.58
C THR A 96 -5.56 27.01 1.95
N MET A 97 -4.77 27.45 2.92
CA MET A 97 -5.25 27.80 4.26
C MET A 97 -5.16 29.31 4.50
N ASN A 98 -6.14 29.89 5.19
CA ASN A 98 -6.11 31.28 5.62
C ASN A 98 -5.38 31.41 6.95
N LEU A 99 -4.38 32.30 7.03
CA LEU A 99 -3.59 32.54 8.24
C LEU A 99 -4.24 33.57 9.19
N GLY A 100 -5.34 34.20 8.78
CA GLY A 100 -6.08 35.19 9.59
C GLY A 100 -5.40 36.56 9.72
N THR A 101 -4.16 36.71 9.25
CA THR A 101 -3.46 38.01 9.18
C THR A 101 -3.94 38.80 7.98
N THR A 102 -4.23 40.09 8.16
CA THR A 102 -4.60 40.97 7.04
C THR A 102 -3.36 41.44 6.28
N CYS A 103 -3.51 41.63 4.97
CA CYS A 103 -2.43 42.06 4.10
C CYS A 103 -2.96 42.92 2.96
N ALA A 104 -2.10 43.79 2.45
CA ALA A 104 -2.26 44.54 1.21
C ALA A 104 -1.24 44.11 0.14
N SER A 105 -0.20 43.34 0.52
CA SER A 105 0.79 42.77 -0.38
C SER A 105 1.46 41.52 0.21
N ASP A 106 2.08 40.70 -0.65
CA ASP A 106 2.81 39.48 -0.23
C ASP A 106 3.94 39.75 0.77
N ALA A 107 4.52 40.95 0.73
CA ALA A 107 5.60 41.35 1.64
C ALA A 107 5.16 41.35 3.12
N GLU A 108 3.86 41.56 3.37
CA GLU A 108 3.29 41.52 4.73
C GLU A 108 3.04 40.09 5.22
N CYS A 109 2.99 39.11 4.30
CA CYS A 109 2.80 37.69 4.61
C CYS A 109 4.12 36.93 4.81
N SER A 110 5.26 37.56 4.51
CA SER A 110 6.60 36.95 4.57
C SER A 110 7.06 36.50 5.96
N ILE A 111 6.26 36.76 7.01
CA ILE A 111 6.43 36.20 8.36
C ILE A 111 6.31 34.66 8.32
N VAL A 112 5.53 34.13 7.38
CA VAL A 112 5.39 32.70 7.12
C VAL A 112 6.01 32.38 5.75
N PRO A 113 7.02 31.50 5.68
CA PRO A 113 7.62 31.09 4.41
C PRO A 113 6.56 30.56 3.42
N GLY A 114 6.58 31.06 2.18
CA GLY A 114 5.64 30.65 1.13
C GLY A 114 4.23 31.24 1.23
N ALA A 115 3.93 32.05 2.26
CA ALA A 115 2.63 32.71 2.36
C ALA A 115 2.51 33.90 1.39
N THR A 116 1.33 34.04 0.78
CA THR A 116 0.98 35.09 -0.18
C THR A 116 -0.26 35.83 0.28
N CYS A 117 -0.44 37.06 -0.19
CA CYS A 117 -1.60 37.87 0.12
C CYS A 117 -2.72 37.60 -0.88
N ASN A 118 -3.85 37.05 -0.39
CA ASN A 118 -5.04 36.94 -1.21
C ASN A 118 -5.73 38.31 -1.28
N LEU A 119 -5.58 38.99 -2.42
CA LEU A 119 -6.13 40.33 -2.63
C LEU A 119 -7.67 40.39 -2.69
N MET A 120 -8.36 39.26 -2.81
CA MET A 120 -9.83 39.22 -2.76
C MET A 120 -10.34 39.23 -1.32
N THR A 121 -9.65 38.56 -0.40
CA THR A 121 -10.02 38.48 1.01
C THR A 121 -9.19 39.41 1.90
N MET A 122 -8.14 40.03 1.35
CA MET A 122 -7.15 40.86 2.06
C MET A 122 -6.51 40.11 3.23
N THR A 123 -6.30 38.80 3.08
CA THR A 123 -5.72 37.92 4.11
C THR A 123 -4.54 37.12 3.58
N CYS A 124 -3.55 36.91 4.44
CA CYS A 124 -2.44 36.01 4.13
C CYS A 124 -2.96 34.57 4.03
N GLN A 125 -2.56 33.89 2.97
CA GLN A 125 -2.83 32.49 2.72
C GLN A 125 -1.53 31.74 2.49
N GLN A 126 -1.51 30.49 2.91
CA GLN A 126 -0.40 29.57 2.64
C GLN A 126 -0.93 28.39 1.85
N LYS A 127 -0.12 27.93 0.88
CA LYS A 127 -0.41 26.67 0.22
C LYS A 127 -0.24 25.51 1.20
N THR A 128 -1.10 24.51 1.05
CA THR A 128 -1.03 23.29 1.83
C THR A 128 -1.12 22.08 0.92
N CYS A 129 -0.58 20.98 1.40
CA CYS A 129 -0.75 19.68 0.79
C CYS A 129 -2.23 19.28 0.85
N SER A 130 -2.71 18.68 -0.23
CA SER A 130 -4.15 18.43 -0.42
C SER A 130 -4.69 17.30 0.47
N GLY A 131 -3.83 16.46 1.03
CA GLY A 131 -4.18 15.39 1.97
C GLY A 131 -4.08 15.81 3.44
N ASP A 132 -2.84 15.94 3.94
CA ASP A 132 -2.57 16.16 5.37
C ASP A 132 -2.72 17.63 5.84
N GLY A 133 -2.86 18.57 4.90
CA GLY A 133 -2.94 20.00 5.19
C GLY A 133 -1.62 20.63 5.63
N SER A 134 -0.49 19.92 5.51
CA SER A 134 0.83 20.45 5.85
C SER A 134 1.19 21.63 4.92
N PRO A 135 1.90 22.65 5.42
CA PRO A 135 2.38 23.75 4.59
C PRO A 135 3.33 23.25 3.49
N CYS A 136 3.18 23.79 2.29
CA CYS A 136 4.01 23.42 1.15
C CYS A 136 4.33 24.62 0.26
N THR A 137 5.42 24.50 -0.49
CA THR A 137 5.87 25.45 -1.50
C THR A 137 5.68 24.85 -2.90
N ASP A 138 6.01 23.57 -3.03
CA ASP A 138 5.79 22.75 -4.21
C ASP A 138 5.34 21.34 -3.84
N ASP A 139 5.03 20.51 -4.85
CA ASP A 139 4.47 19.17 -4.66
C ASP A 139 5.46 18.22 -3.92
N ASN A 140 6.77 18.53 -3.88
CA ASN A 140 7.75 17.71 -3.15
C ASN A 140 7.72 17.94 -1.64
N ASP A 141 7.15 19.05 -1.17
CA ASP A 141 6.95 19.32 0.26
C ASP A 141 5.78 18.50 0.83
N CYS A 142 5.04 17.81 -0.03
CA CYS A 142 3.90 17.01 0.36
C CYS A 142 4.26 15.54 0.46
N ASP A 143 4.11 14.99 1.67
CA ASP A 143 4.19 13.56 1.88
C ASP A 143 3.21 12.82 0.95
N ALA A 144 3.55 11.56 0.66
CA ALA A 144 2.76 10.66 -0.18
C ALA A 144 1.28 10.76 0.24
N GLY A 145 0.44 11.05 -0.75
CA GLY A 145 -1.00 11.25 -0.60
C GLY A 145 -1.74 9.98 -0.24
N GLU A 146 -3.06 10.00 -0.41
CA GLU A 146 -3.90 8.87 -0.08
C GLU A 146 -3.46 7.62 -0.87
N TYR A 147 -3.52 6.46 -0.21
CA TYR A 147 -3.27 5.18 -0.87
C TYR A 147 -4.38 4.92 -1.87
N LEU A 148 -4.04 4.77 -3.15
CA LEU A 148 -4.99 4.74 -4.26
C LEU A 148 -5.88 3.51 -4.24
N CYS A 149 -5.38 2.40 -3.68
CA CYS A 149 -6.09 1.11 -3.59
C CYS A 149 -6.76 0.89 -2.23
N ALA A 150 -7.14 1.97 -1.54
CA ALA A 150 -7.72 1.89 -0.20
C ALA A 150 -9.06 1.15 -0.18
N ASP A 151 -9.86 1.27 -1.24
CA ASP A 151 -11.15 0.60 -1.35
C ASP A 151 -10.96 -0.92 -1.50
N GLU A 152 -10.09 -1.37 -2.41
CA GLU A 152 -9.76 -2.80 -2.58
C GLU A 152 -9.14 -3.39 -1.31
N LEU A 153 -8.27 -2.63 -0.64
CA LEU A 153 -7.67 -3.07 0.62
C LEU A 153 -8.71 -3.20 1.72
N GLN A 154 -9.68 -2.29 1.77
CA GLN A 154 -10.80 -2.38 2.71
C GLN A 154 -11.65 -3.63 2.45
N GLU A 155 -11.96 -3.94 1.18
CA GLU A 155 -12.70 -5.16 0.83
C GLU A 155 -11.97 -6.45 1.26
N LEU A 156 -10.65 -6.50 1.09
CA LEU A 156 -9.83 -7.62 1.58
C LEU A 156 -9.90 -7.75 3.11
N VAL A 157 -9.73 -6.65 3.85
CA VAL A 157 -9.81 -6.64 5.32
C VAL A 157 -11.20 -7.07 5.80
N GLU A 158 -12.26 -6.55 5.18
CA GLU A 158 -13.64 -6.94 5.52
C GLU A 158 -13.87 -8.43 5.27
N CYS A 159 -13.34 -9.00 4.18
CA CYS A 159 -13.41 -10.43 3.92
C CYS A 159 -12.69 -11.26 5.00
N GLU A 160 -11.47 -10.87 5.38
CA GLU A 160 -10.70 -11.56 6.42
C GLU A 160 -11.41 -11.50 7.80
N GLU A 161 -11.98 -10.35 8.16
CA GLU A 161 -12.76 -10.17 9.38
C GLU A 161 -14.03 -11.02 9.38
N ASP A 162 -14.80 -11.02 8.29
CA ASP A 162 -16.02 -11.82 8.14
C ASP A 162 -15.70 -13.33 8.19
N ALA A 163 -14.60 -13.76 7.57
CA ALA A 163 -14.15 -15.14 7.61
C ALA A 163 -13.72 -15.56 9.02
N ALA A 164 -13.00 -14.69 9.74
CA ALA A 164 -12.58 -14.92 11.12
C ALA A 164 -13.78 -14.98 12.09
N ASP A 165 -14.79 -14.12 11.93
CA ASP A 165 -15.99 -14.11 12.77
C ASP A 165 -16.93 -15.30 12.49
N ASN A 166 -16.97 -15.76 11.24
CA ASN A 166 -17.67 -16.99 10.86
C ASN A 166 -16.91 -18.26 11.26
N ASP A 167 -15.71 -18.14 11.82
CA ASP A 167 -14.90 -19.26 12.27
C ASP A 167 -15.36 -19.89 13.60
N LYS A 168 -16.65 -20.26 13.61
CA LYS A 168 -17.21 -21.29 14.48
C LYS A 168 -16.72 -22.70 14.09
N TYR A 169 -15.78 -22.84 13.15
CA TYR A 169 -15.50 -24.10 12.45
C TYR A 169 -14.03 -24.56 12.43
N ILE A 170 -13.07 -23.81 12.93
CA ILE A 170 -11.74 -24.33 13.28
C ILE A 170 -11.72 -24.68 14.77
N GLY A 171 -12.61 -25.61 15.12
CA GLY A 171 -12.30 -26.55 16.19
C GLY A 171 -11.13 -27.41 15.72
N PHE A 172 -9.90 -26.92 15.86
CA PHE A 172 -8.74 -27.79 16.01
C PHE A 172 -8.95 -28.58 17.30
N GLY A 173 -9.78 -29.62 17.20
CA GLY A 173 -9.80 -30.75 18.11
C GLY A 173 -8.45 -31.44 18.01
N VAL A 174 -7.50 -30.93 18.78
CA VAL A 174 -6.31 -31.67 19.17
C VAL A 174 -6.77 -32.67 20.24
N ASP A 175 -7.37 -33.78 19.80
CA ASP A 175 -7.56 -35.00 20.60
C ASP A 175 -6.41 -35.99 20.32
#